data_AF-A0A966T6T3-F1
#
_entry.id   AF-A0A966T6T3-F1
#
_cell.length_a   1.000
_cell.length_b   1.000
_cell.length_c   1.000
_cell.angle_alpha   90.00
_cell.angle_beta   90.00
_cell.angle_gamma   90.00
#
_symmetry.space_group_name_H-M   'P 1'
#
loop_
_entity.id
_entity.type
_entity.pdbx_description
1 polymer ?
#
loop_
_entity_poly.entity_id
_entity_poly.type
_entity_poly.pdbx_seq_one_letter_code
_entity_poly.pdbx_strand_id
1 'polypeptide(L)' 'MYQYDNIDQTIVNERVAQFRDQTLRYLSGKLTDDEFRPLRLQNGLYIQRHAPMLRVAIPYGLLSSKQLRKL' A
#
# COMPACT_ATOMS: atom_id res chain seq x y z
N MET A 1 5.38 -20.38 -5.70
CA MET A 1 4.91 -19.03 -5.28
C MET A 1 6.00 -18.42 -4.43
N TYR A 2 6.29 -17.13 -4.59
CA TYR A 2 7.29 -16.46 -3.77
C TYR A 2 6.97 -16.62 -2.28
N GLN A 3 7.95 -17.03 -1.49
CA GLN A 3 7.82 -17.14 -0.04
C GLN A 3 8.63 -16.01 0.57
N TYR A 4 7.95 -15.18 1.36
CA TYR A 4 8.58 -14.10 2.10
C TYR A 4 9.46 -14.70 3.18
N ASP A 5 10.70 -14.23 3.28
CA ASP A 5 11.53 -14.48 4.44
C ASP A 5 11.29 -13.42 5.54
N ASN A 6 12.04 -13.52 6.63
CA ASN A 6 11.92 -12.58 7.76
C ASN A 6 12.32 -11.15 7.38
N ILE A 7 13.28 -11.00 6.47
CA ILE A 7 13.76 -9.68 6.03
C ILE A 7 12.69 -9.03 5.17
N ASP A 8 12.16 -9.75 4.18
CA ASP A 8 11.07 -9.29 3.33
C ASP A 8 9.85 -8.85 4.17
N GLN A 9 9.45 -9.68 5.13
CA GLN A 9 8.30 -9.39 5.98
C GLN A 9 8.54 -8.16 6.85
N THR A 10 9.77 -7.98 7.35
CA THR A 10 10.16 -6.79 8.14
C THR A 10 10.05 -5.53 7.29
N ILE A 11 10.59 -5.54 6.06
CA ILE A 11 10.52 -4.41 5.14
C ILE A 11 9.07 -4.03 4.82
N VAL A 12 8.20 -5.03 4.58
CA VAL A 12 6.78 -4.76 4.34
C VAL A 12 6.12 -4.13 5.57
N ASN A 13 6.41 -4.65 6.77
CA ASN A 13 5.83 -4.11 8.01
C ASN A 13 6.26 -2.66 8.27
N GLU A 14 7.53 -2.33 8.05
CA GLU A 14 8.06 -0.98 8.19
C GLU A 14 7.39 -0.01 7.21
N ARG A 15 7.22 -0.40 5.94
CA ARG A 15 6.49 0.39 4.95
C ARG A 15 5.03 0.61 5.33
N VAL A 16 4.37 -0.42 5.85
CA VAL A 16 2.99 -0.32 6.35
C VAL A 16 2.90 0.67 7.52
N ALA A 17 3.83 0.60 8.47
CA ALA A 17 3.88 1.52 9.60
C ALA A 17 4.10 2.98 9.15
N GLN A 18 5.04 3.19 8.23
CA GLN A 18 5.33 4.50 7.64
C GLN A 18 4.10 5.09 6.93
N PHE A 19 3.48 4.32 6.04
CA PHE A 19 2.33 4.82 5.27
C PHE A 19 1.10 5.05 6.16
N ARG A 20 0.93 4.27 7.23
CA ARG A 20 -0.10 4.50 8.24
C ARG A 20 0.09 5.85 8.93
N ASP A 21 1.29 6.19 9.38
CA ASP A 21 1.58 7.48 10.01
C ASP A 21 1.31 8.66 9.05
N GLN A 22 1.81 8.57 7.82
CA GLN A 22 1.57 9.58 6.78
C GLN A 22 0.07 9.79 6.53
N THR A 23 -0.70 8.71 6.48
CA THR A 23 -2.16 8.75 6.31
C THR A 23 -2.83 9.39 7.51
N LEU A 24 -2.43 9.07 8.74
CA LEU A 24 -2.97 9.68 9.96
C LEU A 24 -2.69 11.19 9.98
N ARG A 25 -1.50 11.62 9.56
CA ARG A 25 -1.14 13.04 9.46
C ARG A 25 -2.03 13.77 8.44
N TYR A 26 -2.26 13.17 7.28
CA TYR A 26 -3.20 13.69 6.28
C TYR A 26 -4.62 13.81 6.84
N LEU A 27 -5.14 12.76 7.47
CA LEU A 27 -6.48 12.78 8.09
C LEU A 27 -6.61 13.81 9.22
N SER A 28 -5.51 14.10 9.94
CA SER A 28 -5.47 15.14 10.96
C SER A 28 -5.27 16.57 10.43
N GLY A 29 -5.14 16.75 9.11
CA GLY A 29 -4.87 18.03 8.47
C GLY A 29 -3.43 18.54 8.61
N LYS A 30 -2.52 17.73 9.18
CA LYS A 30 -1.08 18.04 9.34
C LYS A 30 -0.26 17.79 8.06
N LEU A 31 -0.90 17.26 7.02
CA LEU A 31 -0.33 17.04 5.70
C LEU A 31 -1.37 17.47 4.67
N THR A 32 -0.98 18.32 3.73
CA THR A 32 -1.89 18.80 2.67
C THR A 32 -2.15 17.72 1.61
N ASP A 33 -3.18 17.90 0.78
CA ASP A 33 -3.45 16.96 -0.33
C ASP A 33 -2.28 16.86 -1.30
N ASP A 34 -1.66 18.00 -1.64
CA ASP A 34 -0.54 18.03 -2.59
C ASP A 34 0.71 17.35 -2.03
N GLU A 35 0.96 17.43 -0.72
CA GLU A 35 2.02 16.68 -0.04
C GLU A 35 1.69 15.19 0.10
N PHE A 36 0.42 14.84 0.33
CA PHE A 36 0.00 13.44 0.48
C PHE A 36 -0.07 12.71 -0.87
N ARG A 37 -0.37 13.43 -1.96
CA ARG A 37 -0.50 12.89 -3.32
C ARG A 37 0.69 12.00 -3.74
N PRO A 38 1.97 12.44 -3.68
CA PRO A 38 3.08 11.58 -4.05
C PRO A 38 3.20 10.35 -3.12
N LEU A 39 2.93 10.49 -1.82
CA LEU A 39 3.03 9.40 -0.84
C LEU A 39 2.02 8.28 -1.14
N ARG A 40 0.76 8.64 -1.37
CA ARG A 40 -0.28 7.63 -1.70
C ARG A 40 -0.03 6.97 -3.05
N LEU A 41 0.45 7.72 -4.05
CA LEU A 41 0.73 7.18 -5.38
C LEU A 41 1.92 6.20 -5.37
N GLN A 42 2.98 6.50 -4.61
CA GLN A 42 4.10 5.57 -4.41
C GLN A 42 3.65 4.27 -3.73
N ASN A 43 2.71 4.36 -2.79
CA ASN A 43 2.13 3.21 -2.10
C ASN A 43 0.97 2.54 -2.87
N GLY A 44 0.69 2.97 -4.11
CA GLY A 44 -0.29 2.33 -4.98
C GLY A 44 -1.76 2.71 -4.69
N LEU A 45 -2.03 3.73 -3.88
CA LEU A 45 -3.36 4.25 -3.64
C LEU A 45 -3.69 5.41 -4.59
N TYR A 46 -4.53 5.11 -5.57
CA TYR A 46 -5.03 6.05 -6.57
C TYR A 46 -6.45 6.47 -6.20
N ILE A 47 -6.72 7.76 -6.10
CA ILE A 47 -8.08 8.28 -5.97
C ILE A 47 -8.53 8.70 -7.36
N GLN A 48 -9.42 7.91 -7.96
CA GLN A 48 -10.04 8.26 -9.24
C GLN A 48 -11.34 9.03 -8.98
N ARG A 49 -11.91 9.62 -10.03
CA ARG A 49 -13.15 10.42 -9.97
C ARG A 49 -14.32 9.69 -9.29
N HIS A 50 -14.42 8.37 -9.47
CA HIS A 50 -15.56 7.59 -9.01
C HIS A 50 -15.26 6.69 -7.81
N ALA A 51 -14.01 6.27 -7.64
CA ALA A 51 -13.62 5.35 -6.57
C ALA A 51 -12.10 5.37 -6.34
N PRO A 52 -11.63 4.97 -5.16
CA PRO A 52 -10.23 4.64 -4.94
C PRO A 52 -9.87 3.30 -5.62
N MET A 53 -8.63 3.20 -6.10
CA MET A 53 -8.04 2.01 -6.68
C MET A 53 -6.71 1.71 -5.96
N LEU A 54 -6.55 0.47 -5.50
CA LEU A 54 -5.34 -0.01 -4.83
C LEU A 54 -4.56 -0.94 -5.76
N ARG A 55 -3.33 -0.56 -6.10
CA ARG A 55 -2.39 -1.40 -6.85
C ARG A 55 -1.68 -2.34 -5.90
N VAL A 56 -1.90 -3.64 -6.08
CA VAL A 56 -1.26 -4.70 -5.29
C VAL A 56 -0.12 -5.34 -6.10
N ALA A 57 1.08 -5.38 -5.51
CA ALA A 57 2.21 -6.07 -6.13
C ALA A 57 2.08 -7.59 -5.95
N ILE A 58 2.21 -8.35 -7.05
CA ILE A 58 2.19 -9.81 -7.04
C ILE A 58 3.56 -10.31 -7.53
N PRO A 59 4.36 -10.96 -6.67
CA PRO A 59 5.67 -11.49 -7.07
C PRO A 59 5.56 -12.45 -8.24
N TYR A 60 6.28 -12.15 -9.33
CA TYR A 60 6.28 -12.92 -10.58
C TYR A 60 4.90 -13.11 -11.22
N GLY A 61 3.88 -12.34 -10.83
CA GLY A 61 2.51 -12.51 -11.32
C GLY A 61 1.83 -13.83 -10.91
N LEU A 62 2.41 -14.58 -9.97
CA LEU A 62 1.89 -15.88 -9.54
C LEU A 62 1.05 -15.74 -8.27
N LEU A 63 -0.21 -16.15 -8.33
CA LEU A 63 -1.18 -16.05 -7.23
C LEU A 63 -1.88 -17.41 -7.00
N SER A 64 -2.02 -17.84 -5.74
CA SER A 64 -2.85 -19.00 -5.40
C SER A 64 -4.33 -18.64 -5.28
N SER A 65 -5.18 -19.67 -5.39
CA SER A 65 -6.62 -19.53 -5.12
C SER A 65 -6.93 -19.01 -3.71
N LYS A 66 -6.09 -19.33 -2.71
CA LYS A 66 -6.24 -18.81 -1.34
C LYS A 66 -5.95 -17.31 -1.25
N GLN A 67 -4.92 -16.82 -1.94
CA GLN A 67 -4.61 -15.40 -1.99
C GLN A 67 -5.66 -14.63 -2.80
N LEU A 68 -6.15 -15.19 -3.90
CA LEU A 68 -7.20 -14.56 -4.71
C LEU A 68 -8.49 -14.36 -3.92
N ARG A 69 -8.91 -15.34 -3.09
CA ARG A 69 -10.09 -15.20 -2.23
C ARG A 69 -9.94 -14.20 -1.08
N LYS A 70 -8.71 -13.78 -0.77
CA LYS A 70 -8.44 -12.78 0.28
C LYS A 70 -8.54 -11.34 -0.25
N LEU A 71 -8.32 -11.16 -1.56
CA LEU A 71 -8.49 -9.89 -2.25
C LEU A 71 -9.98 -9.59 -2.44
#